data_AF-A0A383EPM7-F1
#
_entry.id   AF-A0A383EPM7-F1
#
_cell.length_a   1.000
_cell.length_b   1.000
_cell.length_c   1.000
_cell.angle_alpha   90.00
_cell.angle_beta   90.00
_cell.angle_gamma   90.00
#
_symmetry.space_group_name_H-M   'P 1'
#
loop_
_entity.id
_entity.type
_entity.pdbx_description
1 polymer ?
#
loop_
_entity_poly.entity_id
_entity_poly.type
_entity_poly.pdbx_seq_one_letter_code
_entity_poly.pdbx_strand_id
1 'polypeptide(L)'
;MNDQTTAPTPVEPRAWAAVGVRCAIGGLLLFSSYLKLSDLDSFINALDAMQLPLLATQPAWLNLFADSLPWFELGLGTLLLGGVATRASALVAGGLFLAFTVVLASLRIQGLEVECGCLGPLLTARIG
;
A
#
# COMPACT_ATOMS: atom_id res chain seq x y z
N MET A 1 -54.41 -11.70 -6.48
CA MET A 1 -53.37 -11.54 -5.45
C MET A 1 -52.29 -12.56 -5.77
N ASN A 2 -51.20 -12.16 -6.44
CA ASN A 2 -50.08 -13.05 -6.76
C ASN A 2 -48.99 -12.86 -5.71
N ASP A 3 -48.82 -13.85 -4.83
CA ASP A 3 -47.68 -13.93 -3.93
C ASP A 3 -46.45 -14.43 -4.70
N GLN A 4 -45.64 -13.48 -5.16
CA GLN A 4 -44.30 -13.75 -5.69
C GLN A 4 -43.34 -13.93 -4.52
N THR A 5 -43.19 -15.16 -4.02
CA THR A 5 -42.08 -15.53 -3.15
C THR A 5 -40.78 -15.46 -3.96
N THR A 6 -40.00 -14.40 -3.77
CA THR A 6 -38.68 -14.26 -4.39
C THR A 6 -37.75 -15.35 -3.85
N ALA A 7 -37.40 -16.32 -4.70
CA ALA A 7 -36.39 -17.31 -4.38
C ALA A 7 -35.05 -16.60 -4.05
N PRO A 8 -34.34 -17.00 -2.98
CA PRO A 8 -33.01 -16.45 -2.70
C PRO A 8 -32.07 -16.82 -3.84
N THR A 9 -31.46 -15.81 -4.48
CA THR A 9 -30.47 -16.01 -5.52
C THR A 9 -29.25 -16.74 -4.95
N PRO A 10 -28.72 -17.79 -5.62
CA PRO A 10 -27.48 -18.43 -5.22
C PRO A 10 -26.35 -17.38 -5.27
N VAL A 11 -25.72 -17.11 -4.12
CA VAL A 11 -24.53 -16.26 -4.07
C VAL A 11 -23.32 -17.09 -4.52
N GLU A 12 -23.15 -17.23 -5.83
CA GLU A 12 -21.99 -17.84 -6.50
C GLU A 12 -21.03 -16.71 -6.99
N PRO A 13 -19.81 -16.97 -7.48
CA PRO A 13 -18.55 -17.41 -6.84
C PRO A 13 -17.69 -16.25 -6.24
N ARG A 14 -18.30 -15.13 -5.80
CA ARG A 14 -17.61 -13.91 -5.33
C ARG A 14 -16.63 -14.10 -4.16
N ALA A 15 -16.72 -15.21 -3.44
CA ALA A 15 -15.81 -15.54 -2.34
C ALA A 15 -14.35 -15.72 -2.83
N TRP A 16 -14.14 -16.35 -3.98
CA TRP A 16 -12.79 -16.58 -4.53
C TRP A 16 -12.18 -15.28 -5.07
N ALA A 17 -13.00 -14.40 -5.64
CA ALA A 17 -12.57 -13.07 -6.04
C ALA A 17 -12.12 -12.23 -4.84
N ALA A 18 -12.87 -12.28 -3.73
CA ALA A 18 -12.48 -11.61 -2.49
C ALA A 18 -11.17 -12.17 -1.90
N VAL A 19 -10.98 -13.49 -1.95
CA VAL A 19 -9.72 -14.15 -1.54
C VAL A 19 -8.58 -13.75 -2.47
N GLY A 20 -8.79 -13.73 -3.78
CA GLY A 20 -7.80 -13.32 -4.76
C GLY A 20 -7.33 -11.88 -4.57
N VAL A 21 -8.26 -10.94 -4.40
CA VAL A 21 -7.95 -9.53 -4.10
C VAL A 21 -7.18 -9.41 -2.78
N ARG A 22 -7.58 -10.17 -1.74
CA ARG A 22 -6.88 -10.17 -0.45
C ARG A 22 -5.44 -10.67 -0.58
N CYS A 23 -5.23 -11.77 -1.30
CA CYS A 23 -3.90 -12.30 -1.57
C CYS A 23 -3.06 -11.33 -2.41
N ALA A 24 -3.66 -10.67 -3.40
CA ALA A 24 -2.98 -9.66 -4.21
C ALA A 24 -2.54 -8.46 -3.37
N ILE A 25 -3.43 -7.89 -2.54
CA ILE A 25 -3.09 -6.77 -1.65
C ILE A 25 -2.03 -7.18 -0.62
N GLY A 26 -2.20 -8.34 0.01
CA GLY A 26 -1.24 -8.85 1.00
C GLY A 26 0.14 -9.11 0.38
N GLY A 27 0.18 -9.74 -0.79
CA GLY A 27 1.42 -9.96 -1.54
C GLY A 27 2.08 -8.67 -2.00
N LEU A 28 1.30 -7.69 -2.46
CA LEU A 28 1.80 -6.37 -2.86
C LEU A 28 2.42 -5.62 -1.68
N LEU A 29 1.78 -5.64 -0.51
CA LEU A 29 2.32 -5.03 0.71
C LEU A 29 3.63 -5.69 1.12
N LEU A 30 3.70 -7.03 1.14
CA LEU A 30 4.94 -7.74 1.46
C LEU A 30 6.05 -7.45 0.46
N PHE A 31 5.73 -7.48 -0.83
CA PHE A 31 6.69 -7.21 -1.90
C PHE A 31 7.22 -5.78 -1.82
N SER A 32 6.35 -4.79 -1.63
CA SER A 32 6.74 -3.39 -1.46
C SER A 32 7.59 -3.18 -0.19
N SER A 33 7.20 -3.80 0.93
CA SER A 33 7.96 -3.72 2.20
C SER A 33 9.37 -4.28 2.03
N TYR A 34 9.49 -5.45 1.40
CA TYR A 34 10.76 -6.11 1.17
C TYR A 34 11.71 -5.23 0.35
N LEU A 35 11.17 -4.58 -0.69
CA LEU A 35 11.95 -3.68 -1.53
C LEU A 35 12.42 -2.43 -0.79
N LYS A 36 11.57 -1.83 0.04
CA LYS A 36 11.95 -0.68 0.89
C LYS A 36 12.99 -1.06 1.96
N LEU A 37 12.92 -2.26 2.52
CA LEU A 37 13.90 -2.79 3.47
C LEU A 37 15.25 -3.12 2.81
N SER A 38 15.23 -3.56 1.54
CA SER A 38 16.45 -3.90 0.81
C SER A 38 17.28 -2.68 0.40
N ASP A 39 16.64 -1.53 0.21
CA ASP A 39 17.29 -0.28 -0.19
C ASP A 39 16.61 0.92 0.49
N LEU A 40 16.90 1.05 1.79
CA LEU A 40 16.34 2.11 2.63
C LEU A 40 16.87 3.49 2.23
N ASP A 41 18.11 3.57 1.75
CA ASP A 41 18.75 4.82 1.31
C ASP A 41 18.04 5.40 0.09
N SER A 42 17.72 4.57 -0.91
CA SER A 42 16.91 5.00 -2.07
C SER A 42 15.51 5.46 -1.65
N PHE A 43 14.91 4.82 -0.64
CA PHE A 43 13.60 5.23 -0.14
C PHE A 43 13.64 6.56 0.63
N ILE A 44 14.67 6.77 1.44
CA ILE A 44 14.93 8.04 2.14
C ILE A 44 15.13 9.17 1.12
N ASN A 45 15.96 8.95 0.10
CA ASN A 45 16.18 9.94 -0.97
C ASN A 45 14.89 10.26 -1.72
N ALA A 46 14.06 9.25 -1.99
CA ALA A 46 12.76 9.46 -2.61
C ALA A 46 11.84 10.31 -1.71
N LEU A 47 11.81 10.06 -0.39
CA LEU A 47 11.02 10.85 0.57
C LEU A 47 11.54 12.28 0.73
N ASP A 48 12.87 12.47 0.73
CA ASP A 48 13.50 13.78 0.79
C ASP A 48 13.21 14.61 -0.47
N ALA A 49 13.21 13.97 -1.65
CA ALA A 49 12.82 14.59 -2.91
C ALA A 49 11.35 15.04 -2.93
N MET A 50 10.46 14.43 -2.11
CA MET A 50 9.06 14.87 -1.99
C MET A 50 8.92 16.20 -1.24
N GLN A 51 9.98 16.72 -0.60
CA GLN A 51 10.00 17.98 0.15
C GLN A 51 8.75 18.22 1.00
N LEU A 52 8.21 17.15 1.61
CA LEU A 52 6.99 17.23 2.41
C LEU A 52 7.23 18.20 3.57
N PRO A 53 6.45 19.29 3.74
CA PRO A 53 6.73 20.34 4.73
C PRO A 53 6.88 19.83 6.16
N LEU A 54 6.19 18.73 6.49
CA LEU A 54 6.24 18.10 7.82
C LEU A 54 7.46 17.19 8.03
N LEU A 55 8.06 16.65 6.97
CA LEU A 55 9.25 15.79 7.04
C LEU A 55 10.53 16.60 6.79
N ALA A 56 10.47 17.62 5.92
CA ALA A 56 11.60 18.48 5.57
C ALA A 56 12.09 19.37 6.73
N THR A 57 11.25 19.62 7.74
CA THR A 57 11.61 20.43 8.91
C THR A 57 12.43 19.68 9.95
N GLN A 58 12.43 18.34 9.94
CA GLN A 58 13.11 17.50 10.92
C GLN A 58 13.67 16.22 10.25
N PRO A 59 14.98 16.13 9.95
CA PRO A 59 15.56 14.94 9.31
C PRO A 59 15.39 13.65 10.14
N ALA A 60 15.24 13.77 11.47
CA ALA A 60 14.95 12.64 12.35
C ALA A 60 13.57 12.00 12.08
N TRP A 61 12.57 12.80 11.72
CA TRP A 61 11.22 12.28 11.41
C TRP A 61 11.22 11.54 10.08
N LEU A 62 12.02 12.00 9.12
CA LEU A 62 12.13 11.39 7.80
C LEU A 62 12.69 9.97 7.90
N ASN A 63 13.79 9.78 8.64
CA ASN A 63 14.38 8.46 8.89
C ASN A 63 13.44 7.55 9.70
N LEU A 64 12.77 8.09 10.73
CA LEU A 64 11.86 7.30 11.55
C LEU A 64 10.64 6.81 10.75
N PHE A 65 10.11 7.66 9.87
CA PHE A 65 8.99 7.32 9.00
C PHE A 65 9.41 6.35 7.90
N ALA A 66 10.60 6.56 7.32
CA ALA A 66 11.18 5.69 6.30
C ALA A 66 11.38 4.26 6.81
N ASP A 67 11.83 4.11 8.06
CA ASP A 67 12.04 2.79 8.69
C ASP A 67 10.74 2.18 9.21
N SER A 68 9.85 2.97 9.84
CA SER A 68 8.63 2.43 10.46
C SER A 68 7.61 1.92 9.44
N LEU A 69 7.46 2.60 8.31
CA LEU A 69 6.39 2.33 7.33
C LEU A 69 6.51 0.93 6.68
N PRO A 70 7.70 0.47 6.24
CA PRO A 70 7.93 -0.90 5.78
C PRO A 70 7.56 -1.97 6.81
N TRP A 71 7.85 -1.76 8.10
CA TRP A 71 7.47 -2.71 9.16
C TRP A 71 5.95 -2.80 9.32
N PHE A 72 5.23 -1.67 9.21
CA PHE A 72 3.76 -1.65 9.21
C PHE A 72 3.18 -2.36 7.98
N GLU A 73 3.71 -2.11 6.79
CA GLU A 73 3.30 -2.78 5.56
C GLU A 73 3.53 -4.29 5.63
N LEU A 74 4.66 -4.72 6.20
CA LEU A 74 5.01 -6.12 6.38
C LEU A 74 4.09 -6.82 7.39
N GLY A 75 3.83 -6.16 8.53
CA GLY A 75 2.89 -6.65 9.54
C GLY A 75 1.45 -6.75 9.02
N LEU A 76 1.00 -5.75 8.25
CA LEU A 76 -0.33 -5.76 7.62
C LEU A 76 -0.43 -6.83 6.54
N GLY A 77 0.58 -6.95 5.66
CA GLY A 77 0.61 -7.95 4.61
C GLY A 77 0.61 -9.38 5.16
N THR A 78 1.39 -9.65 6.21
CA THR A 78 1.41 -10.96 6.88
C THR A 78 0.08 -11.28 7.57
N LEU A 79 -0.55 -10.33 8.29
CA LEU A 79 -1.89 -10.53 8.85
C LEU A 79 -2.95 -10.80 7.77
N LEU A 80 -2.89 -10.03 6.67
CA LEU A 80 -3.82 -10.16 5.56
C LEU A 80 -3.67 -11.51 4.86
N LEU A 81 -2.45 -12.01 4.67
CA LEU A 81 -2.24 -13.36 4.13
C LEU A 81 -2.64 -14.45 5.14
N GLY A 82 -2.27 -14.29 6.41
CA GLY A 82 -2.59 -15.23 7.50
C GLY A 82 -4.08 -15.34 7.84
N GLY A 83 -4.93 -14.42 7.35
CA GLY A 83 -6.38 -14.50 7.52
C GLY A 83 -6.89 -14.08 8.89
N VAL A 84 -6.03 -13.45 9.69
CA VAL A 84 -6.37 -12.92 11.00
C VAL A 84 -6.89 -11.49 10.82
N ALA A 85 -8.04 -11.18 11.43
CA ALA A 85 -8.64 -9.83 11.44
C ALA A 85 -8.73 -9.14 10.05
N THR A 86 -9.01 -9.92 8.99
CA THR A 86 -8.94 -9.50 7.58
C THR A 86 -9.72 -8.23 7.25
N ARG A 87 -10.88 -8.01 7.88
CA ARG A 87 -11.67 -6.79 7.70
C ARG A 87 -10.94 -5.54 8.21
N ALA A 88 -10.34 -5.62 9.40
CA ALA A 88 -9.60 -4.51 9.98
C ALA A 88 -8.30 -4.28 9.19
N SER A 89 -7.55 -5.33 8.90
CA SER A 89 -6.31 -5.24 8.12
C SER A 89 -6.56 -4.72 6.70
N ALA A 90 -7.67 -5.09 6.04
CA ALA A 90 -8.02 -4.56 4.72
C ALA A 90 -8.40 -3.07 4.78
N LEU A 91 -9.11 -2.63 5.82
CA LEU A 91 -9.41 -1.21 6.03
C LEU A 91 -8.13 -0.39 6.25
N VAL A 92 -7.21 -0.88 7.10
CA VAL A 92 -5.94 -0.20 7.36
C VAL A 92 -5.07 -0.18 6.11
N ALA A 93 -4.94 -1.32 5.40
CA ALA A 93 -4.22 -1.39 4.14
C ALA A 93 -4.80 -0.42 3.09
N GLY A 94 -6.13 -0.38 2.95
CA GLY A 94 -6.81 0.55 2.06
C GLY A 94 -6.55 2.01 2.45
N GLY A 95 -6.60 2.34 3.75
CA GLY A 95 -6.27 3.66 4.27
C GLY A 95 -4.82 4.07 3.98
N LEU A 96 -3.88 3.14 4.17
CA LEU A 96 -2.46 3.37 3.88
C LEU A 96 -2.23 3.60 2.37
N PHE A 97 -2.83 2.78 1.51
CA PHE A 97 -2.78 2.97 0.05
C PHE A 97 -3.36 4.32 -0.37
N LEU A 98 -4.48 4.72 0.23
CA LEU A 98 -5.17 5.95 -0.10
C LEU A 98 -4.36 7.17 0.38
N ALA A 99 -3.79 7.12 1.58
CA ALA A 99 -2.89 8.14 2.09
C ALA A 99 -1.65 8.30 1.19
N PHE A 100 -1.03 7.19 0.81
CA PHE A 100 0.11 7.20 -0.12
C PHE A 100 -0.28 7.81 -1.47
N THR A 101 -1.42 7.39 -2.03
CA THR A 101 -1.94 7.91 -3.30
C THR A 101 -2.20 9.42 -3.24
N VAL A 102 -2.78 9.93 -2.13
CA VAL A 102 -3.02 11.37 -1.93
C VAL A 102 -1.73 12.16 -1.87
N VAL A 103 -0.70 11.63 -1.20
CA VAL A 103 0.64 12.25 -1.18
C VAL A 103 1.20 12.33 -2.59
N LEU A 104 1.18 11.22 -3.35
CA LEU A 104 1.68 11.22 -4.73
C LEU A 104 0.90 12.15 -5.65
N ALA A 105 -0.42 12.14 -5.56
CA ALA A 105 -1.28 13.03 -6.33
C ALA A 105 -0.98 14.50 -6.02
N SER A 106 -0.73 14.82 -4.75
CA SER A 106 -0.38 16.18 -4.32
C SER A 106 0.96 16.64 -4.92
N LEU A 107 1.95 15.75 -4.99
CA LEU A 107 3.25 16.03 -5.62
C LEU A 107 3.14 16.23 -7.13
N ARG A 108 2.28 15.44 -7.79
CA ARG A 108 1.98 15.62 -9.22
C ARG A 108 1.37 16.98 -9.51
N ILE A 109 0.48 17.46 -8.65
CA ILE A 109 -0.11 18.80 -8.77
C ILE A 109 0.95 19.90 -8.58
N GLN A 110 1.98 19.64 -7.77
CA GLN A 110 3.11 20.55 -7.57
C GLN A 110 4.13 20.50 -8.73
N GLY A 111 3.97 19.61 -9.70
CA GLY A 111 4.85 19.49 -10.86
C GLY A 111 6.18 18.79 -10.57
N LEU A 112 6.34 18.13 -9.41
CA LEU A 112 7.50 17.28 -9.17
C LEU A 112 7.28 15.92 -9.85
N GLU A 113 8.11 15.64 -10.85
CA GLU A 113 8.22 14.30 -11.44
C GLU A 113 9.04 13.41 -10.49
N VAL A 114 8.40 12.95 -9.42
CA VAL A 114 9.01 11.99 -8.50
C VAL A 114 8.67 10.59 -8.98
N GLU A 115 9.68 9.84 -9.43
CA GLU A 115 9.57 8.38 -9.51
C GLU A 115 9.44 7.83 -8.11
N CYS A 116 8.18 7.64 -7.69
CA CYS A 116 7.90 7.02 -6.41
C CYS A 116 8.31 5.56 -6.53
N GLY A 117 9.50 5.23 -6.02
CA GLY A 117 10.09 3.89 -5.93
C GLY A 117 9.29 2.94 -5.05
N CYS A 118 7.96 3.03 -5.03
CA CYS A 118 7.06 2.21 -4.24
C CYS A 118 7.13 0.71 -4.63
N LEU A 119 7.67 0.40 -5.81
CA LEU A 119 8.03 -0.96 -6.27
C LEU A 119 9.54 -1.23 -6.23
N GLY A 120 10.30 -0.43 -5.49
CA GLY A 120 11.74 -0.55 -5.35
C GLY A 120 12.54 -0.20 -6.62
N PRO A 121 13.85 0.05 -6.48
CA PRO A 121 14.74 0.27 -7.61
C PRO A 121 14.85 -0.96 -8.53
N LEU A 122 14.56 -2.18 -8.05
CA LEU A 122 14.64 -3.39 -8.88
C LEU A 122 13.68 -3.41 -10.06
N LEU A 123 12.48 -2.81 -9.95
CA LEU A 123 11.63 -2.64 -11.11
C LEU A 123 12.06 -1.44 -11.95
N THR A 124 12.40 -0.30 -11.34
CA THR A 124 12.79 0.92 -12.08
C THR A 124 14.07 0.71 -12.90
N ALA A 125 15.04 -0.06 -12.40
CA ALA A 125 16.29 -0.39 -13.12
C ALA A 125 16.10 -1.34 -14.31
N ARG A 126 14.94 -2.00 -14.44
CA ARG A 126 14.66 -2.97 -15.51
C ARG A 126 13.89 -2.36 -16.68
N ILE A 127 13.36 -1.15 -16.52
CA ILE A 127 12.60 -0.37 -17.52
C ILE A 127 13.36 0.85 -18.04
N GLY A 128 14.58 1.10 -17.54
CA GLY A 128 15.52 2.11 -18.05
C GLY A 128 16.52 1.54 -19.04
#